data_AF-W4B5A9-F1
#
_entry.id   AF-W4B5A9-F1
#
_cell.length_a   1.000
_cell.length_b   1.000
_cell.length_c   1.000
_cell.angle_alpha   90.00
_cell.angle_beta   90.00
_cell.angle_gamma   90.00
#
_symmetry.space_group_name_H-M   'P 1'
#
loop_
_entity.id
_entity.type
_entity.pdbx_description
1 polymer ?
#
loop_
_entity_poly.entity_id
_entity_poly.type
_entity_poly.pdbx_seq_one_letter_code
_entity_poly.pdbx_strand_id
1 'polypeptide(L)'
;MYFVSQKHADNFYQLLRRYPVGQRDREYQTGFYIVAHPEIFHHCNGNPVSDGDSPFDWYFDESSDSSCRAGLSSGFLALVRAGINLFNNHEDFSLYLSLGTWGDELFKVFIQACEIRRGRQLLSI
;
A
#
# COMPACT_ATOMS: atom_id res chain seq x y z
N MET A 1 6.76 -7.66 11.49
CA MET A 1 6.44 -6.80 10.32
C MET A 1 6.78 -5.38 10.71
N TYR A 2 7.51 -4.65 9.88
CA TYR A 2 7.80 -3.24 10.08
C TYR A 2 6.52 -2.41 9.86
N PHE A 3 6.26 -1.48 10.76
CA PHE A 3 5.22 -0.45 10.63
C PHE A 3 5.85 0.88 11.03
N VAL A 4 5.52 1.95 10.31
CA VAL A 4 6.06 3.30 10.61
C VAL A 4 5.52 3.85 11.94
N SER A 5 4.36 3.35 12.38
CA SER A 5 3.71 3.71 13.64
C SER A 5 2.67 2.67 14.05
N GLN A 6 2.16 2.77 15.29
CA GLN A 6 1.04 1.96 15.74
C GLN A 6 -0.20 2.16 14.85
N LYS A 7 -0.46 3.38 14.38
CA LYS A 7 -1.57 3.69 13.48
C LYS A 7 -1.48 2.93 12.16
N HIS A 8 -0.27 2.76 11.62
CA HIS A 8 -0.06 1.94 10.43
C HIS A 8 -0.47 0.47 10.69
N ALA A 9 -0.05 -0.10 11.82
CA ALA A 9 -0.45 -1.47 12.20
C ALA A 9 -1.98 -1.60 12.38
N ASP A 10 -2.60 -0.64 13.06
CA ASP A 10 -4.04 -0.65 13.33
C ASP A 10 -4.85 -0.57 12.03
N ASN A 11 -4.49 0.35 11.12
CA ASN A 11 -5.08 0.46 9.79
C ASN A 11 -4.97 -0.86 9.02
N PHE A 12 -3.79 -1.51 9.06
CA PHE A 12 -3.55 -2.76 8.35
C PHE A 12 -4.44 -3.89 8.89
N TYR A 13 -4.48 -4.07 10.21
CA TYR A 13 -5.33 -5.10 10.81
C TYR A 13 -6.83 -4.78 10.66
N GLN A 14 -7.21 -3.51 10.61
CA GLN A 14 -8.58 -3.11 10.27
C GLN A 14 -8.95 -3.54 8.85
N LEU A 15 -8.08 -3.29 7.86
CA LEU A 15 -8.28 -3.72 6.48
C LEU A 15 -8.36 -5.25 6.37
N LEU A 16 -7.49 -6.00 7.05
CA LEU A 16 -7.53 -7.46 7.04
C LEU A 16 -8.79 -8.05 7.70
N ARG A 17 -9.37 -7.38 8.70
CA ARG A 17 -10.66 -7.78 9.28
C ARG A 17 -11.81 -7.51 8.34
N ARG A 18 -11.79 -6.36 7.66
CA ARG A 18 -12.84 -5.95 6.70
C ARG A 18 -12.80 -6.76 5.41
N TYR A 19 -11.61 -7.13 4.95
CA TYR A 19 -11.36 -7.87 3.70
C TYR A 19 -10.55 -9.14 3.99
N PRO A 20 -11.20 -10.24 4.42
CA PRO A 20 -10.52 -11.48 4.83
C PRO A 20 -9.65 -12.13 3.75
N VAL A 21 -9.85 -11.80 2.47
CA VAL A 21 -8.99 -12.23 1.37
C VAL A 21 -7.51 -11.89 1.62
N GLY A 22 -7.23 -10.71 2.20
CA GLY A 22 -5.87 -10.29 2.54
C GLY A 22 -5.20 -11.10 3.65
N GLN A 23 -5.93 -11.99 4.34
CA GLN A 23 -5.32 -12.91 5.30
C GLN A 23 -4.76 -14.18 4.65
N ARG A 24 -5.24 -14.51 3.44
CA ARG A 24 -4.91 -15.76 2.73
C ARG A 24 -4.14 -15.51 1.46
N ASP A 25 -4.38 -14.37 0.82
CA ASP A 25 -3.75 -13.97 -0.42
C ASP A 25 -2.68 -12.92 -0.16
N ARG A 26 -1.45 -13.22 -0.60
CA ARG A 26 -0.27 -12.37 -0.38
C ARG A 26 -0.30 -11.12 -1.25
N GLU A 27 -0.96 -11.15 -2.41
CA GLU A 27 -1.14 -9.98 -3.26
C GLU A 27 -2.00 -8.98 -2.50
N TYR A 28 -3.19 -9.40 -2.07
CA TYR A 28 -4.09 -8.57 -1.28
C TYR A 28 -3.45 -8.11 0.04
N GLN A 29 -2.73 -8.99 0.74
CA GLN A 29 -2.03 -8.63 1.96
C GLN A 29 -0.99 -7.52 1.72
N THR A 30 -0.24 -7.61 0.61
CA THR A 30 0.75 -6.59 0.23
C THR A 30 0.08 -5.28 -0.11
N GLY A 31 -1.00 -5.31 -0.89
CA GLY A 31 -1.78 -4.12 -1.24
C GLY A 31 -2.34 -3.43 -0.01
N PHE A 32 -3.00 -4.18 0.88
CA PHE A 32 -3.54 -3.64 2.14
C PHE A 32 -2.46 -3.10 3.07
N TYR A 33 -1.28 -3.71 3.11
CA TYR A 33 -0.15 -3.18 3.88
C TYR A 33 0.28 -1.80 3.37
N ILE A 34 0.41 -1.62 2.04
CA ILE A 34 0.79 -0.33 1.46
C ILE A 34 -0.26 0.74 1.76
N VAL A 35 -1.54 0.47 1.50
CA VAL A 35 -2.60 1.48 1.70
C VAL A 35 -2.93 1.72 3.17
N ALA A 36 -2.47 0.87 4.08
CA ALA A 36 -2.56 1.09 5.52
C ALA A 36 -1.60 2.18 6.04
N HIS A 37 -0.63 2.62 5.24
CA HIS A 37 0.25 3.71 5.63
C HIS A 37 -0.60 4.94 6.04
N PRO A 38 -0.35 5.59 7.19
CA PRO A 38 -1.25 6.62 7.72
C PRO A 38 -1.61 7.73 6.74
N GLU A 39 -0.62 8.23 5.99
CA GLU A 39 -0.81 9.26 4.95
C GLU A 39 -1.71 8.77 3.81
N ILE A 40 -1.47 7.56 3.28
CA ILE A 40 -2.28 6.99 2.19
C ILE A 40 -3.68 6.67 2.70
N PHE A 41 -3.79 6.03 3.85
CA PHE A 41 -5.06 5.63 4.44
C PHE A 41 -5.95 6.85 4.73
N HIS A 42 -5.36 7.93 5.25
CA HIS A 42 -6.08 9.19 5.47
C HIS A 42 -6.52 9.81 4.16
N HIS A 43 -5.65 9.81 3.15
CA HIS A 43 -5.95 10.30 1.81
C HIS A 43 -7.16 9.58 1.18
N CYS A 44 -7.30 8.28 1.44
CA CYS A 44 -8.45 7.48 1.01
C CYS A 44 -9.69 7.60 1.92
N ASN A 45 -9.74 8.57 2.85
CA ASN A 45 -10.78 8.68 3.89
C ASN A 45 -11.01 7.36 4.67
N GLY A 46 -9.97 6.55 4.84
CA GLY A 46 -10.01 5.24 5.49
C GLY A 46 -10.75 4.14 4.72
N ASN A 47 -11.08 4.36 3.44
CA ASN A 47 -11.77 3.40 2.58
C ASN A 47 -11.10 3.26 1.20
N PRO A 48 -9.88 2.70 1.12
CA PRO A 48 -9.14 2.60 -0.14
C PRO A 48 -9.80 1.70 -1.20
N VAL A 49 -10.68 0.79 -0.80
CA VAL A 49 -11.34 -0.15 -1.72
C VAL A 49 -12.50 0.51 -2.50
N SER A 50 -12.99 1.69 -2.05
CA SER A 50 -14.12 2.44 -2.61
C SER A 50 -15.34 1.54 -2.97
N ASP A 51 -15.45 1.12 -4.24
CA ASP A 51 -16.57 0.40 -4.85
C ASP A 51 -16.20 -0.99 -5.42
N GLY A 52 -14.92 -1.38 -5.40
CA GLY A 52 -14.47 -2.69 -5.90
C GLY A 52 -14.03 -3.62 -4.78
N ASP A 53 -13.27 -4.66 -5.12
CA ASP A 53 -12.68 -5.60 -4.16
C ASP A 53 -11.16 -5.41 -4.03
N SER A 54 -10.53 -4.45 -4.73
CA SER A 54 -9.08 -4.32 -4.79
C SER A 54 -8.53 -3.24 -3.85
N PRO A 55 -7.34 -3.44 -3.25
CA PRO A 55 -6.73 -2.47 -2.33
C PRO A 55 -6.46 -1.09 -2.94
N PHE A 56 -6.40 -0.97 -4.27
CA PHE A 56 -5.97 0.23 -4.98
C PHE A 56 -7.07 0.86 -5.84
N ASP A 57 -8.34 0.48 -5.67
CA ASP A 57 -9.43 0.98 -6.52
C ASP A 57 -9.55 2.51 -6.45
N TRP A 58 -9.32 3.10 -5.27
CA TRP A 58 -9.22 4.55 -5.09
C TRP A 58 -8.22 5.26 -6.02
N TYR A 59 -7.16 4.58 -6.47
CA TYR A 59 -6.12 5.17 -7.32
C TYR A 59 -6.54 5.30 -8.79
N PHE A 60 -7.53 4.49 -9.20
CA PHE A 60 -8.04 4.41 -10.57
C PHE A 60 -9.43 5.02 -10.74
N ASP A 61 -10.04 5.54 -9.67
CA ASP A 61 -11.35 6.16 -9.75
C ASP A 61 -11.30 7.51 -10.50
N GLU A 62 -11.59 7.46 -11.80
CA GLU A 62 -11.66 8.63 -12.69
C GLU A 62 -12.92 9.48 -12.49
N SER A 63 -13.93 8.98 -11.76
CA SER A 63 -15.16 9.74 -11.45
C SER A 63 -14.94 10.81 -10.38
N SER A 64 -13.83 10.70 -9.64
CA SER A 64 -13.31 11.72 -8.76
C SER A 64 -12.53 12.76 -9.55
N ASP A 65 -12.99 14.00 -9.52
CA ASP A 65 -12.51 15.15 -10.30
C ASP A 65 -10.98 15.35 -10.16
N SER A 66 -10.16 14.73 -11.03
CA SER A 66 -8.68 14.71 -11.13
C SER A 66 -7.84 14.59 -9.82
N SER A 67 -8.47 14.39 -8.66
CA SER A 67 -7.90 14.76 -7.35
C SER A 67 -7.59 13.59 -6.42
N CYS A 68 -7.97 12.35 -6.76
CA CYS A 68 -7.59 11.19 -5.95
C CYS A 68 -6.08 10.94 -5.89
N ARG A 69 -5.31 11.41 -6.88
CA ARG A 69 -3.83 11.43 -6.84
C ARG A 69 -3.28 12.76 -6.31
N ALA A 70 -4.07 13.83 -6.41
CA ALA A 70 -3.65 15.17 -6.00
C ALA A 70 -3.58 15.24 -4.48
N GLY A 71 -2.46 15.72 -3.93
CA GLY A 71 -2.26 15.86 -2.49
C GLY A 71 -1.31 14.85 -1.87
N LEU A 72 -1.10 13.68 -2.50
CA LEU A 72 -0.01 12.79 -2.10
C LEU A 72 1.33 13.30 -2.62
N SER A 73 2.36 13.24 -1.77
CA SER A 73 3.73 13.54 -2.20
C SER A 73 4.21 12.56 -3.25
N SER A 74 5.20 12.95 -4.05
CA SER A 74 5.82 12.09 -5.06
C SER A 74 6.35 10.76 -4.46
N GLY A 75 6.85 10.80 -3.23
CA GLY A 75 7.32 9.60 -2.52
C GLY A 75 6.18 8.62 -2.21
N PHE A 76 5.03 9.10 -1.74
CA PHE A 76 3.87 8.25 -1.51
C PHE A 76 3.26 7.74 -2.82
N LEU A 77 3.19 8.57 -3.85
CA LEU A 77 2.73 8.12 -5.18
C LEU A 77 3.63 7.00 -5.73
N ALA A 78 4.95 7.14 -5.58
CA ALA A 78 5.90 6.10 -5.97
C ALA A 78 5.72 4.81 -5.15
N LEU A 79 5.39 4.92 -3.86
CA LEU A 79 5.10 3.77 -2.98
C LEU A 79 3.80 3.06 -3.36
N VAL A 80 2.74 3.82 -3.68
CA VAL A 80 1.48 3.27 -4.16
C VAL A 80 1.71 2.52 -5.48
N ARG A 81 2.42 3.11 -6.43
CA ARG A 81 2.80 2.45 -7.70
C ARG A 81 3.57 1.16 -7.48
N ALA A 82 4.53 1.16 -6.56
CA ALA A 82 5.25 -0.06 -6.16
C ALA A 82 4.29 -1.12 -5.60
N GLY A 83 3.34 -0.71 -4.76
CA GLY A 83 2.30 -1.59 -4.22
C GLY A 83 1.40 -2.21 -5.29
N ILE A 84 0.94 -1.41 -6.26
CA ILE A 84 0.15 -1.89 -7.40
C ILE A 84 0.99 -2.89 -8.22
N ASN A 85 2.25 -2.58 -8.52
CA ASN A 85 3.13 -3.51 -9.23
C ASN A 85 3.32 -4.83 -8.48
N LEU A 86 3.50 -4.80 -7.16
CA LEU A 86 3.58 -6.01 -6.33
C LEU A 86 2.26 -6.80 -6.27
N PHE A 87 1.11 -6.10 -6.37
CA PHE A 87 -0.22 -6.69 -6.35
C PHE A 87 -0.53 -7.45 -7.64
N ASN A 88 -0.40 -6.81 -8.81
CA ASN A 88 -0.85 -7.39 -10.09
C ASN A 88 0.07 -7.11 -11.29
N ASN A 89 1.36 -6.81 -11.06
CA ASN A 89 2.37 -6.53 -12.10
C ASN A 89 2.03 -5.35 -13.03
N HIS A 90 1.40 -4.31 -12.51
CA HIS A 90 1.12 -3.09 -13.28
C HIS A 90 2.40 -2.36 -13.71
N GLU A 91 2.46 -1.90 -14.96
CA GLU A 91 3.70 -1.42 -15.62
C GLU A 91 4.16 -0.02 -15.15
N ASP A 92 3.30 0.77 -14.53
CA ASP A 92 3.59 2.14 -14.05
C ASP A 92 4.41 2.17 -12.73
N PHE A 93 5.58 1.53 -12.70
CA PHE A 93 6.52 1.59 -11.57
C PHE A 93 7.99 1.64 -12.03
N SER A 94 8.74 2.61 -11.51
CA SER A 94 10.18 2.73 -11.75
C SER A 94 10.95 2.65 -10.43
N LEU A 95 11.60 1.51 -10.20
CA LEU A 95 12.42 1.30 -8.99
C LEU A 95 13.53 2.36 -8.87
N TYR A 96 14.19 2.72 -9.98
CA TYR A 96 15.25 3.74 -10.00
C TYR A 96 14.75 5.09 -9.47
N LEU A 97 13.62 5.59 -10.01
CA LEU A 97 13.05 6.85 -9.56
C LEU A 97 12.56 6.77 -8.12
N SER A 98 11.94 5.65 -7.74
CA SER A 98 11.45 5.44 -6.38
C SER A 98 12.56 5.47 -5.34
N LEU A 99 13.69 4.79 -5.60
CA LEU A 99 14.85 4.79 -4.72
C LEU A 99 15.48 6.18 -4.57
N GLY A 100 15.44 7.01 -5.62
CA GLY A 100 15.88 8.41 -5.54
C GLY A 100 14.91 9.34 -4.82
N THR A 101 13.65 8.92 -4.64
CA THR A 101 12.59 9.74 -4.02
C THR A 101 12.34 9.37 -2.56
N TRP A 102 12.54 8.10 -2.19
CA TRP A 102 12.26 7.60 -0.84
C TRP A 102 13.40 7.88 0.14
N GLY A 103 13.04 8.43 1.31
CA GLY A 103 13.87 8.34 2.50
C GLY A 103 13.74 6.98 3.20
N ASP A 104 14.45 6.80 4.31
CA ASP A 104 14.53 5.55 5.07
C ASP A 104 13.17 4.94 5.44
N GLU A 105 12.20 5.78 5.80
CA GLU A 105 10.87 5.33 6.21
C GLU A 105 10.14 4.62 5.06
N LEU A 106 9.96 5.31 3.93
CA LEU A 106 9.26 4.75 2.76
C LEU A 106 10.02 3.57 2.16
N PHE A 107 11.35 3.60 2.19
CA PHE A 107 12.16 2.46 1.76
C PHE A 107 11.93 1.24 2.64
N LYS A 108 11.89 1.38 3.98
CA LYS A 108 11.57 0.26 4.89
C LYS A 108 10.16 -0.29 4.68
N VAL A 109 9.18 0.58 4.40
CA VAL A 109 7.82 0.14 4.03
C VAL A 109 7.85 -0.68 2.74
N PHE A 110 8.55 -0.20 1.70
CA PHE A 110 8.72 -0.95 0.45
C PHE A 110 9.36 -2.32 0.67
N ILE A 111 10.46 -2.40 1.43
CA ILE A 111 11.11 -3.69 1.75
C ILE A 111 10.15 -4.62 2.48
N GLN A 112 9.40 -4.12 3.47
CA GLN A 112 8.43 -4.95 4.18
C GLN A 112 7.30 -5.43 3.27
N ALA A 113 6.84 -4.62 2.32
CA ALA A 113 5.87 -5.03 1.30
C ALA A 113 6.43 -6.16 0.41
N CYS A 114 7.68 -6.08 -0.02
CA CYS A 114 8.34 -7.17 -0.75
C CYS A 114 8.42 -8.47 0.07
N GLU A 115 8.71 -8.37 1.37
CA GLU A 115 8.76 -9.54 2.26
C GLU A 115 7.39 -10.22 2.40
N ILE A 116 6.32 -9.43 2.52
CA ILE A 116 4.93 -9.92 2.55
C ILE A 116 4.60 -10.63 1.23
N ARG A 117 4.88 -9.98 0.09
CA ARG A 117 4.61 -10.53 -1.23
C ARG A 117 5.33 -11.86 -1.47
N ARG A 118 6.61 -11.92 -1.08
CA ARG A 118 7.44 -13.14 -1.14
C ARG A 118 6.93 -14.23 -0.19
N GLY A 119 6.19 -13.87 0.85
CA GLY A 119 5.63 -14.78 1.81
C GLY A 119 6.55 -15.16 2.96
N ARG A 120 7.53 -14.32 3.29
CA ARG A 120 8.28 -14.52 4.53
C ARG A 120 7.43 -13.97 5.69
N GLN A 121 6.88 -14.87 6.50
CA GLN A 121 6.69 -14.57 7.91
C GLN A 121 8.10 -14.37 8.48
N LEU A 122 8.47 -13.15 8.84
CA LEU A 122 9.64 -12.95 9.69
C LEU A 122 9.34 -13.72 10.97
N LEU A 123 10.00 -14.88 11.14
CA LEU A 123 10.03 -15.65 12.37
C LEU A 123 10.30 -14.66 13.50
N SER A 124 9.31 -14.50 14.38
CA SER A 124 9.55 -13.99 15.72
C SER A 124 10.40 -15.03 16.42
N ILE A 125 11.71 -14.78 16.48
CA ILE A 125 12.61 -15.39 17.48
C ILE A 125 12.56 -14.49 18.70
#